data_AF-A0A246JMF5-F1
#
_entry.id   AF-A0A246JMF5-F1
#
_cell.length_a   1.000
_cell.length_b   1.000
_cell.length_c   1.000
_cell.angle_alpha   90.00
_cell.angle_beta   90.00
_cell.angle_gamma   90.00
#
_symmetry.space_group_name_H-M   'P 1'
#
loop_
_entity.id
_entity.type
_entity.pdbx_description
1 polymer ?
#
loop_
_entity_poly.entity_id
_entity_poly.type
_entity_poly.pdbx_seq_one_letter_code
_entity_poly.pdbx_strand_id
1 'polypeptide(L)' 'MIVFKPGSKFLLNQQLVTVDYVIVNKNDLFIQLVEVEQRCRPQDLKPVVAPPRKQPVKPT' A
#
# COMPACT_ATOMS: atom_id res chain seq x y z
N MET A 1 1.93 -1.14 -11.93
CA MET A 1 2.46 0.00 -11.15
C MET A 1 1.72 0.05 -9.82
N ILE A 2 2.43 -0.05 -8.69
CA ILE A 2 1.85 0.06 -7.34
C ILE A 2 2.20 1.44 -6.80
N VAL A 3 1.22 2.15 -6.24
CA VAL A 3 1.42 3.47 -5.63
C VAL A 3 1.27 3.36 -4.13
N PHE A 4 2.32 3.71 -3.40
CA PHE A 4 2.31 3.81 -1.95
C PHE A 4 1.96 5.24 -1.55
N LYS A 5 0.83 5.42 -0.87
CA LYS A 5 0.42 6.70 -0.29
C LYS A 5 -0.05 6.47 1.16
N PRO A 6 0.16 7.44 2.05
CA PRO A 6 -0.42 7.43 3.40
C PRO A 6 -1.90 7.03 3.40
N GLY A 7 -2.28 6.20 4.36
CA GLY A 7 -3.63 5.65 4.52
C GLY A 7 -3.99 4.50 3.56
N SER A 8 -3.10 4.11 2.64
CA SER A 8 -3.36 2.95 1.78
C SER A 8 -3.12 1.64 2.52
N LYS A 9 -3.93 0.63 2.19
CA LYS A 9 -3.84 -0.68 2.82
C LYS A 9 -3.14 -1.69 1.92
N PHE A 10 -2.27 -2.49 2.53
CA PHE A 10 -1.50 -3.55 1.90
C PHE A 10 -1.50 -4.79 2.78
N LEU A 11 -1.04 -5.91 2.23
CA LEU A 11 -0.75 -7.11 2.99
C LEU A 11 0.75 -7.19 3.25
N LEU A 12 1.13 -7.32 4.52
CA LEU A 12 2.47 -7.71 4.96
C LEU A 12 2.34 -9.05 5.68
N ASN A 13 2.99 -10.11 5.21
CA ASN A 13 2.91 -11.44 5.84
C ASN A 13 1.47 -11.92 6.13
N GLN A 14 0.53 -11.68 5.20
CA GLN A 14 -0.91 -11.97 5.33
C GLN A 14 -1.69 -11.09 6.33
N GLN A 15 -1.03 -10.15 6.99
CA GLN A 15 -1.66 -9.14 7.85
C GLN A 15 -1.99 -7.89 7.03
N LEU A 16 -3.20 -7.35 7.24
CA LEU A 16 -3.60 -6.07 6.69
C LEU A 16 -2.88 -4.95 7.44
N VAL A 17 -2.14 -4.13 6.72
CA VAL A 17 -1.37 -3.00 7.25
C VAL A 17 -1.68 -1.73 6.47
N THR A 18 -1.54 -0.59 7.13
CA THR A 18 -1.81 0.74 6.60
C THR A 18 -0.49 1.49 6.49
N VAL A 19 -0.25 2.12 5.34
CA VAL A 19 0.90 3.02 5.14
C VAL A 19 0.72 4.25 6.02
N ASP A 20 1.68 4.50 6.90
CA ASP A 20 1.78 5.76 7.64
C ASP A 20 2.46 6.80 6.75
N TYR A 21 3.75 6.61 6.47
CA TYR A 21 4.51 7.45 5.54
C TYR A 21 5.55 6.66 4.75
N VAL A 22 6.00 7.26 3.65
CA VAL A 22 7.04 6.71 2.77
C VAL A 22 8.32 7.50 2.99
N ILE A 23 9.41 6.78 3.23
CA ILE A 23 10.75 7.33 3.42
C ILE A 23 11.52 7.08 2.13
N VAL A 24 11.97 8.14 1.48
CA VAL A 24 12.87 8.06 0.32
C VAL A 24 14.20 8.66 0.72
N ASN A 25 15.27 7.88 0.60
CA ASN A 25 16.62 8.37 0.72
C ASN A 25 17.38 8.17 -0.60
N LYS A 26 18.68 8.48 -0.64
CA LYS A 26 19.46 8.50 -1.87
C LYS A 26 19.47 7.15 -2.62
N ASN A 27 19.39 6.03 -1.91
CA ASN A 27 19.58 4.69 -2.47
C ASN A 27 18.42 3.73 -2.21
N ASP A 28 17.51 4.09 -1.30
CA ASP A 28 16.49 3.18 -0.78
C ASP A 28 15.14 3.88 -0.57
N LEU A 29 14.11 3.05 -0.58
CA LEU A 29 12.75 3.41 -0.23
C LEU A 29 12.23 2.46 0.85
N PHE A 30 11.71 3.05 1.92
CA PHE A 30 11.10 2.33 3.04
C PHE A 30 9.68 2.83 3.29
N ILE A 31 8.85 1.96 3.87
CA ILE A 31 7.47 2.25 4.20
C ILE A 31 7.30 2.02 5.69
N GLN A 32 6.89 3.09 6.40
CA GLN A 32 6.43 2.98 7.78
C GLN A 32 4.96 2.55 7.77
N LEU A 33 4.61 1.63 8.67
CA LEU A 33 3.27 1.13 8.83
C LEU A 33 2.67 1.63 10.15
N VAL A 34 1.35 1.78 10.21
CA VAL A 34 0.65 2.24 11.41
C VAL A 34 0.59 1.13 12.46
N GLU A 35 0.30 -0.10 12.04
CA GLU A 35 0.04 -1.24 12.92
C GLU A 35 1.33 -1.88 13.44
N VAL A 36 2.48 -1.52 12.87
CA VAL A 36 3.77 -2.12 13.20
C VAL A 36 4.81 -1.02 13.29
N GLU A 37 5.53 -0.93 14.40
CA GLU A 37 6.63 0.04 14.58
C GLU A 37 7.85 -0.25 13.68
N GLN A 38 7.74 -1.21 12.77
CA GLN A 38 8.79 -1.62 11.84
C GLN A 38 8.62 -0.98 10.46
N ARG A 39 9.75 -0.63 9.85
CA ARG A 39 9.85 -0.23 8.44
C ARG A 39 10.00 -1.46 7.56
N CYS A 40 9.29 -1.50 6.44
CA CYS A 40 9.41 -2.55 5.43
C CYS A 40 9.83 -1.97 4.08
N ARG A 41 10.22 -2.85 3.15
CA ARG A 41 10.47 -2.45 1.76
C ARG A 41 9.21 -2.62 0.91
N PRO A 42 9.08 -1.87 -0.19
CA PRO A 42 7.94 -1.97 -1.11
C PRO A 42 7.62 -3.39 -1.57
N GLN A 43 8.65 -4.18 -1.88
CA GLN A 43 8.50 -5.55 -2.37
C GLN A 43 7.91 -6.51 -1.34
N ASP A 44 7.96 -6.16 -0.06
CA ASP A 44 7.39 -6.97 1.02
C ASP A 44 5.87 -6.79 1.12
N LEU A 45 5.34 -5.71 0.53
CA LEU A 45 3.92 -5.38 0.53
C LEU A 45 3.22 -5.90 -0.71
N LYS A 46 2.08 -6.56 -0.49
CA LYS A 46 1.19 -7.00 -1.57
C LYS A 46 -0.06 -6.11 -1.62
N PRO A 47 -0.51 -5.70 -2.81
CA PRO A 47 -1.74 -4.93 -2.92
C PRO A 47 -2.90 -5.76 -2.38
N VAL A 48 -3.75 -5.13 -1.56
CA VAL A 48 -5.07 -5.69 -1.31
C VAL A 48 -5.82 -5.58 -2.63
N VAL A 49 -6.21 -6.71 -3.22
CA VAL A 49 -6.99 -6.72 -4.46
C VAL A 49 -8.33 -6.08 -4.14
N ALA A 50 -8.45 -4.78 -4.36
CA ALA A 50 -9.74 -4.15 -4.46
C ALA A 50 -10.40 -4.73 -5.72
N PRO A 51 -11.65 -5.21 -5.67
CA PRO A 51 -12.34 -5.62 -6.87
C PRO A 51 -12.29 -4.45 -7.87
N PRO A 52 -12.15 -4.72 -9.18
CA PRO A 52 -12.12 -3.66 -10.17
C PRO A 52 -13.34 -2.77 -9.95
N ARG A 53 -13.13 -1.46 -9.76
CA ARG A 53 -14.23 -0.50 -9.67
C ARG A 53 -15.06 -0.71 -10.93
N LYS A 54 -16.26 -1.29 -10.79
CA LYS A 54 -17.25 -1.26 -11.87
C LYS A 54 -17.46 0.22 -12.15
N GLN A 55 -16.98 0.71 -13.30
CA GLN A 55 -17.33 2.04 -13.76
C GLN A 55 -18.86 2.11 -13.81
N PRO A 56 -19.49 3.22 -13.39
CA PRO A 56 -20.92 3.36 -13.53
C PRO A 56 -21.25 3.28 -15.02
N VAL A 57 -21.97 2.22 -15.41
CA VAL A 57 -22.49 2.09 -16.77
C VAL A 57 -23.49 3.22 -16.94
N LYS A 58 -23.18 4.18 -17.81
CA LYS A 58 -24.09 5.27 -18.16
C LYS A 58 -25.33 4.65 -18.82
N PRO A 59 -26.55 4.85 -18.30
CA PRO A 59 -27.76 4.41 -18.99
C PRO A 59 -27.85 5.11 -20.34
N THR A 60 -28.21 4.35 -21.38
CA THR A 60 -28.48 4.85 -22.74
C THR A 60 -29.97 5.11 -22.87
#